data_AF-A0A919V5Q6-F1
#
_entry.id   AF-A0A919V5Q6-F1
#
_cell.length_a   1.000
_cell.length_b   1.000
_cell.length_c   1.000
_cell.angle_alpha   90.00
_cell.angle_beta   90.00
_cell.angle_gamma   90.00
#
_symmetry.space_group_name_H-M   'P 1'
#
loop_
_entity.id
_entity.type
_entity.pdbx_description
1 polymer ?
#
loop_
_entity_poly.entity_id
_entity_poly.type
_entity_poly.pdbx_seq_one_letter_code
_entity_poly.pdbx_strand_id
1 'polypeptide(L)' 'MHGLATRSTGGATSLHESVSARLSAEFLTIPGATVARYVMDVSACARHLGVRATPDVIERIAREHLLALVNSAPPPRTPR' A
#
# COMPACT_ATOMS: atom_id res chain seq x y z
N MET A 1 16.49 24.06 -25.73
CA MET A 1 15.18 24.06 -25.03
C MET A 1 14.64 22.62 -25.06
N HIS A 2 15.03 21.76 -24.12
CA HIS A 2 14.50 20.39 -24.04
C HIS A 2 13.22 20.40 -23.19
N GLY A 3 12.09 20.06 -23.82
CA GLY A 3 10.78 20.01 -23.20
C GLY A 3 10.73 19.00 -22.07
N LEU A 4 10.18 19.42 -20.93
CA LEU A 4 9.85 18.53 -19.81
C LEU A 4 8.83 17.51 -20.28
N ALA A 5 9.26 16.24 -20.36
CA ALA A 5 8.34 15.12 -20.43
C ALA A 5 7.64 14.99 -19.06
N THR A 6 6.43 15.53 -18.95
CA THR A 6 5.52 15.18 -17.86
C THR A 6 5.18 13.71 -18.01
N ARG A 7 5.93 12.83 -17.34
CA ARG A 7 5.54 11.42 -17.21
C ARG A 7 4.15 11.42 -16.58
N SER A 8 3.21 10.79 -17.29
CA SER A 8 1.83 10.66 -16.85
C SER A 8 1.78 9.77 -15.60
N THR A 9 1.89 10.38 -14.43
CA THR A 9 1.80 9.72 -13.11
C THR A 9 0.36 9.27 -12.81
N GLY A 10 -0.62 9.72 -13.60
CA GLY A 10 -2.05 9.51 -13.37
C GLY A 10 -2.52 8.06 -13.39
N GLY A 11 -1.82 7.17 -14.10
CA GLY A 11 -2.14 5.73 -14.10
C GLY A 11 -1.63 4.98 -12.87
N ALA A 12 -0.57 5.47 -12.24
CA ALA A 12 -0.04 4.87 -11.00
C ALA A 12 -0.87 5.28 -9.79
N THR A 13 -1.36 6.52 -9.77
CA THR A 13 -2.24 7.01 -8.69
C THR A 13 -3.59 6.29 -8.70
N SER A 14 -4.21 6.10 -9.88
CA SER A 14 -5.49 5.37 -9.98
C SER A 14 -5.37 3.88 -9.61
N LEU A 15 -4.23 3.26 -9.90
CA LEU A 15 -3.90 1.90 -9.45
C LEU A 15 -3.81 1.83 -7.93
N HIS A 16 -3.05 2.75 -7.31
CA HIS A 16 -2.91 2.77 -5.86
C HIS A 16 -4.25 3.03 -5.17
N GLU A 17 -5.08 3.94 -5.69
CA GLU A 17 -6.42 4.20 -5.18
C GLU A 17 -7.30 2.94 -5.23
N SER A 18 -7.31 2.24 -6.36
CA SER A 18 -8.10 1.01 -6.53
C SER A 18 -7.65 -0.10 -5.57
N VAL A 19 -6.34 -0.33 -5.45
CA VAL A 19 -5.77 -1.32 -4.51
C VAL A 19 -6.06 -0.91 -3.07
N SER A 20 -5.89 0.37 -2.73
CA SER A 20 -6.14 0.90 -1.39
C SER A 20 -7.61 0.75 -1.00
N ALA A 21 -8.55 0.98 -1.91
CA ALA A 21 -9.98 0.80 -1.68
C ALA A 21 -10.32 -0.67 -1.37
N ARG A 22 -9.79 -1.61 -2.17
CA ARG A 22 -9.99 -3.06 -1.93
C ARG A 22 -9.46 -3.49 -0.57
N LEU A 23 -8.22 -3.10 -0.24
CA LEU A 23 -7.61 -3.45 1.03
C LEU A 23 -8.30 -2.76 2.21
N SER A 24 -8.76 -1.52 2.05
CA SER A 24 -9.50 -0.82 3.12
C SER A 24 -10.83 -1.49 3.43
N ALA A 25 -11.49 -2.09 2.43
CA ALA A 25 -12.70 -2.87 2.65
C ALA A 25 -12.44 -4.21 3.36
N GLU A 26 -11.24 -4.78 3.21
CA GLU A 26 -10.83 -6.03 3.86
C GLU A 26 -10.34 -5.81 5.30
N PHE A 27 -9.55 -4.76 5.53
CA PHE A 27 -8.91 -4.46 6.81
C PHE A 27 -9.63 -3.35 7.57
N LEU A 28 -10.90 -3.57 7.93
CA LEU A 28 -11.76 -2.56 8.57
C LEU A 28 -11.24 -2.02 9.92
N THR A 29 -10.34 -2.76 10.59
CA THR A 29 -9.72 -2.34 11.85
C THR A 29 -8.53 -1.40 11.66
N ILE A 30 -8.07 -1.21 10.41
CA ILE A 30 -6.95 -0.33 10.06
C ILE A 30 -7.51 0.92 9.38
N PRO A 31 -7.08 2.13 9.78
CA PRO A 31 -7.50 3.35 9.09
C PRO A 31 -7.14 3.34 7.59
N GLY A 32 -8.08 3.70 6.71
CA GLY A 32 -7.86 3.68 5.26
C GLY A 32 -6.66 4.54 4.80
N ALA A 33 -6.37 5.64 5.49
CA ALA A 33 -5.17 6.45 5.23
C ALA A 33 -3.87 5.66 5.50
N THR A 34 -3.85 4.81 6.52
CA THR A 34 -2.73 3.90 6.81
C THR A 34 -2.60 2.87 5.70
N VAL A 35 -3.70 2.25 5.27
CA VAL A 35 -3.71 1.30 4.15
C VAL A 35 -3.13 1.94 2.88
N ALA A 36 -3.57 3.15 2.52
CA ALA A 36 -3.06 3.87 1.35
C ALA A 36 -1.55 4.13 1.42
N ARG A 37 -1.05 4.49 2.61
CA ARG A 37 0.39 4.68 2.83
C ARG A 37 1.17 3.37 2.63
N TYR A 38 0.69 2.25 3.17
CA TYR A 38 1.32 0.94 2.95
C TYR A 38 1.36 0.57 1.46
N VAL A 39 0.27 0.81 0.71
CA VAL A 39 0.23 0.55 -0.74
C VAL A 39 1.26 1.41 -1.49
N MET A 40 1.40 2.69 -1.13
CA MET A 40 2.40 3.57 -1.71
C MET A 40 3.83 3.12 -1.39
N ASP A 41 4.10 2.76 -0.13
CA ASP A 41 5.42 2.34 0.33
C ASP A 41 5.84 1.02 -0.34
N VAL A 42 4.92 0.06 -0.45
CA VAL A 42 5.14 -1.21 -1.16
C VAL A 42 5.42 -0.97 -2.65
N SER A 43 4.69 -0.06 -3.29
CA SER A 43 4.94 0.32 -4.69
C SER A 43 6.28 1.01 -4.91
N ALA A 44 6.69 1.89 -3.99
CA ALA A 44 8.02 2.48 -4.02
C ALA A 44 9.12 1.43 -3.82
N CYS A 45 8.95 0.52 -2.85
CA CYS A 45 9.89 -0.55 -2.55
C CYS A 45 10.03 -1.53 -3.73
N ALA A 46 8.90 -2.00 -4.29
CA ALA A 46 8.92 -2.90 -5.45
C ALA A 46 9.68 -2.29 -6.64
N ARG A 47 9.41 -1.02 -6.96
CA ARG A 47 10.14 -0.31 -8.02
C ARG A 47 11.62 -0.15 -7.72
N HIS A 48 11.98 0.14 -6.48
CA HIS A 48 13.38 0.26 -6.05
C HIS A 48 14.14 -1.06 -6.20
N LEU A 49 13.48 -2.18 -5.94
CA LEU A 49 14.03 -3.53 -6.07
C LEU A 49 14.00 -4.06 -7.53
N GLY A 50 13.52 -3.28 -8.49
CA GLY A 50 13.36 -3.73 -9.88
C GLY A 50 12.21 -4.72 -10.09
N VAL A 51 11.34 -4.91 -9.09
CA VAL A 51 10.13 -5.72 -9.20
C VAL A 51 9.07 -4.96 -9.97
N ARG A 52 8.41 -5.64 -10.90
CA ARG A 52 7.29 -5.05 -11.65
C ARG A 52 6.12 -4.78 -10.70
N ALA A 53 5.88 -3.51 -10.39
CA ALA A 53 4.81 -3.02 -9.53
C ALA A 53 3.42 -3.08 -10.23
N THR A 54 2.94 -4.28 -10.54
CA THR A 54 1.56 -4.48 -11.04
C THR A 54 0.56 -4.40 -9.88
N PRO A 55 -0.74 -4.11 -10.14
CA PRO A 55 -1.74 -4.05 -9.08
C PRO A 55 -1.76 -5.32 -8.22
N ASP A 56 -1.67 -6.50 -8.83
CA ASP A 56 -1.74 -7.79 -8.14
C ASP A 56 -0.53 -8.02 -7.22
N VAL A 57 0.67 -7.62 -7.67
CA VAL A 57 1.90 -7.74 -6.87
C VAL A 57 1.85 -6.80 -5.68
N ILE A 58 1.45 -5.55 -5.91
CA ILE A 58 1.35 -4.54 -4.85
C ILE A 58 0.28 -4.92 -3.83
N GLU A 59 -0.89 -5.37 -4.30
CA GLU A 59 -1.96 -5.80 -3.42
C GLU A 59 -1.53 -6.99 -2.55
N ARG A 60 -0.92 -8.01 -3.15
CA ARG A 60 -0.47 -9.20 -2.41
C ARG A 60 0.55 -8.86 -1.35
N ILE A 61 1.57 -8.06 -1.68
CA ILE A 61 2.57 -7.65 -0.70
C ILE A 61 1.94 -6.78 0.40
N ALA A 62 1.14 -5.78 0.03
CA ALA A 62 0.48 -4.91 1.01
C ALA A 62 -0.44 -5.69 1.96
N ARG A 63 -1.19 -6.67 1.44
CA ARG A 63 -2.04 -7.57 2.24
C ARG A 63 -1.23 -8.33 3.29
N GLU A 64 -0.10 -8.93 2.91
CA GLU A 64 0.77 -9.65 3.86
C GLU A 64 1.31 -8.72 4.95
N HIS A 65 1.69 -7.49 4.60
CA HIS A 65 2.12 -6.50 5.58
C HIS A 65 1.01 -6.10 6.56
N LEU A 66 -0.21 -5.87 6.07
CA LEU A 66 -1.36 -5.52 6.89
C LEU A 66 -1.77 -6.69 7.80
N LEU A 67 -1.73 -7.91 7.29
CA LEU A 67 -1.99 -9.12 8.07
C LEU A 67 -0.96 -9.29 9.20
N ALA A 68 0.32 -9.10 8.89
CA ALA A 68 1.38 -9.11 9.90
C ALA A 68 1.18 -8.01 10.95
N LEU A 69 0.72 -6.81 10.56
CA LEU A 69 0.42 -5.73 11.49
C LEU A 69 -0.70 -6.11 12.47
N VAL A 70 -1.80 -6.69 11.97
CA VAL A 70 -2.92 -7.16 12.81
C VAL A 70 -2.44 -8.24 13.78
N ASN A 71 -1.65 -9.20 13.29
CA ASN A 71 -1.18 -10.33 14.10
C ASN A 71 -0.09 -9.94 15.11
N SER A 72 0.64 -8.85 14.87
CA SER A 72 1.72 -8.38 15.73
C SER A 72 1.26 -7.37 16.79
N ALA A 73 -0.04 -7.04 16.84
CA ALA A 73 -0.57 -6.13 17.85
C ALA A 73 -0.28 -6.67 19.26
N PRO A 74 0.45 -5.93 20.12
CA PRO A 74 0.74 -6.39 21.45
C PRO A 74 -0.56 -6.57 22.24
N PRO A 75 -0.66 -7.59 23.12
CA PRO A 75 -1.85 -7.80 23.93
C PRO A 75 -2.16 -6.54 24.75
N PRO A 76 -3.45 -6.18 24.91
CA PRO A 76 -3.84 -5.00 25.66
C PRO A 76 -3.26 -5.09 27.07
N ARG A 77 -2.49 -4.07 27.46
CA ARG A 77 -1.97 -3.96 28.82
C ARG A 77 -3.17 -3.71 29.74
N THR A 78 -3.56 -4.70 30.53
CA THR A 78 -4.48 -4.47 31.64
C THR A 78 -3.80 -3.52 32.63
N PRO A 79 -4.37 -2.33 32.93
CA PRO A 79 -3.89 -1.54 34.05
C PRO A 79 -4.05 -2.38 35.32
N ARG A 80 -2.96 -2.54 36.07
CA ARG A 80 -3.00 -3.11 37.41
C ARG A 80 -3.63 -2.14 38.38
#